data_AF-A0A8H3U2W4-F1
#
_entry.id   AF-A0A8H3U2W4-F1
#
_cell.length_a   1.000
_cell.length_b   1.000
_cell.length_c   1.000
_cell.angle_alpha   90.00
_cell.angle_beta   90.00
_cell.angle_gamma   90.00
#
_symmetry.space_group_name_H-M   'P 1'
#
loop_
_entity.id
_entity.type
_entity.pdbx_description
1 polymer ?
#
loop_
_entity_poly.entity_id
_entity_poly.type
_entity_poly.pdbx_seq_one_letter_code
_entity_poly.pdbx_strand_id
1 'polypeptide(L)'
;MAKAGRVPLPDRDVPITWIKQMSLEKVNETTFKSLAGTPYASFVTRNGEKRPRAYGGHVYAQAAYAASKTVPEDFIIHSVTGYFTLLGMADEPFIYTIGTIRRGRGYIVLSVTVTQDSDPNTICFTSLCSFKRSEDFIDVQPEIQPEKRWQTLLKGMKPEDMKIRTDLADWRIMAEEPCFITGLPAVYTSSINFPKANQQLAPLDRRTLYIFSTIYDDDSPPDPNLDACAHLYHSDRESIWSVLLQYELVDVAHVASSLSHTVIFHAGADKLRFKGDDGKRRWFYQETWSKRVSDGRSLHEGRIYDGNGYHVVSTMQDGAIKLKPIGAEGFRKKEKMILGKPVAKL
;
A
#
# COMPACT_ATOMS: atom_id res chain seq x y z
N MET A 1 5.94 29.92 4.81
CA MET A 1 6.88 29.44 5.84
C MET A 1 6.18 28.39 6.67
N ALA A 2 6.75 27.20 6.84
CA ALA A 2 6.16 26.15 7.68
C ALA A 2 6.13 26.63 9.14
N LYS A 3 5.04 26.34 9.88
CA LYS A 3 5.02 26.51 11.34
C LYS A 3 6.15 25.67 11.94
N ALA A 4 6.82 26.15 12.99
CA ALA A 4 7.92 25.45 13.65
C ALA A 4 7.55 23.99 13.96
N GLY A 5 8.42 23.04 13.63
CA GLY A 5 8.20 21.60 13.83
C GLY A 5 7.40 20.87 12.73
N ARG A 6 6.99 21.55 11.65
CA ARG A 6 6.31 20.92 10.51
C ARG A 6 7.24 20.62 9.34
N VAL A 7 6.92 19.56 8.60
CA VAL A 7 7.61 19.18 7.36
C VAL A 7 6.77 19.57 6.14
N PRO A 8 7.40 19.87 4.98
CA PRO A 8 6.67 20.21 3.77
C PRO A 8 5.85 19.01 3.29
N LEU A 9 4.56 19.22 3.07
CA LEU A 9 3.69 18.24 2.42
C LEU A 9 4.05 18.13 0.94
N PRO A 10 3.97 16.93 0.36
CA PRO A 10 4.12 16.79 -1.08
C PRO A 10 2.95 17.50 -1.77
N ASP A 11 3.28 18.27 -2.80
CA ASP A 11 2.27 18.86 -3.69
C ASP A 11 1.57 17.71 -4.45
N ARG A 12 0.25 17.79 -4.56
CA ARG A 12 -0.55 16.79 -5.29
C ARG A 12 -0.42 16.95 -6.79
N ASP A 13 -0.22 18.19 -7.25
CA ASP A 13 -0.18 18.52 -8.67
C ASP A 13 1.24 18.39 -9.23
N VAL A 14 2.26 18.40 -8.37
CA VAL A 14 3.66 18.25 -8.74
C VAL A 14 4.22 16.91 -8.27
N PRO A 15 4.46 15.95 -9.18
CA PRO A 15 5.08 14.68 -8.85
C PRO A 15 6.42 14.84 -8.12
N ILE A 16 6.63 14.05 -7.07
CA ILE A 16 7.95 13.89 -6.45
C ILE A 16 8.45 12.46 -6.64
N THR A 17 9.78 12.29 -6.69
CA THR A 17 10.38 10.98 -6.88
C THR A 17 10.23 10.11 -5.62
N TRP A 18 10.24 8.79 -5.81
CA TRP A 18 10.16 7.83 -4.70
C TRP A 18 11.25 8.00 -3.65
N ILE A 19 12.49 8.23 -4.09
CA ILE A 19 13.60 8.50 -3.17
C ILE A 19 13.39 9.77 -2.34
N LYS A 20 12.86 10.85 -2.94
CA LYS A 20 12.55 12.10 -2.23
C LYS A 20 11.43 11.91 -1.22
N GLN A 21 10.36 11.20 -1.59
CA GLN A 21 9.24 10.92 -0.69
C GLN A 21 9.69 10.06 0.51
N MET A 22 10.64 9.15 0.31
CA MET A 22 11.15 8.24 1.34
C MET A 22 12.34 8.80 2.15
N SER A 23 12.69 10.07 1.95
CA SER A 23 13.86 10.69 2.58
C SER A 23 13.82 10.66 4.11
N LEU A 24 14.94 10.26 4.70
CA LEU A 24 15.16 10.10 6.14
C LEU A 24 16.43 10.83 6.55
N GLU A 25 16.38 11.50 7.70
CA GLU A 25 17.54 11.97 8.44
C GLU A 25 17.95 10.90 9.46
N LYS A 26 19.24 10.55 9.51
CA LYS A 26 19.78 9.69 10.57
C LYS A 26 20.01 10.55 11.81
N VAL A 27 19.20 10.33 12.86
CA VAL A 27 19.35 11.02 14.15
C VAL A 27 20.46 10.36 14.97
N ASN A 28 20.50 9.02 14.97
CA ASN A 28 21.57 8.21 15.54
C ASN A 28 21.58 6.82 14.87
N GLU A 29 22.38 5.87 15.38
CA GLU A 29 22.51 4.52 14.80
C GLU A 29 21.21 3.71 14.71
N THR A 30 20.23 4.02 15.54
CA THR A 30 18.96 3.28 15.65
C THR A 30 17.73 4.18 15.49
N THR A 31 17.89 5.45 15.16
CA THR A 31 16.78 6.40 15.08
C THR A 31 16.87 7.23 13.82
N PHE A 32 15.75 7.30 13.10
CA PHE A 32 15.60 8.07 11.87
C PHE A 32 14.40 9.01 11.97
N LYS A 33 14.47 10.16 11.30
CA LYS A 33 13.42 11.17 11.25
C LYS A 33 13.00 11.40 9.80
N SER A 34 11.70 11.44 9.51
CA SER A 34 11.21 11.76 8.17
C SER A 34 11.50 13.20 7.81
N LEU A 35 12.03 13.44 6.60
CA LEU A 35 12.33 14.78 6.10
C LEU A 35 11.17 15.40 5.29
N ALA A 36 10.32 14.57 4.69
CA ALA A 36 9.15 14.98 3.93
C ALA A 36 7.86 14.63 4.68
N GLY A 37 6.83 15.45 4.49
CA GLY A 37 5.48 15.11 4.89
C GLY A 37 4.95 13.91 4.10
N THR A 38 4.00 13.20 4.69
CA THR A 38 3.42 12.02 4.03
C THR A 38 2.38 12.45 2.99
N PRO A 39 2.08 11.60 2.00
CA PRO A 39 0.84 11.71 1.24
C PRO A 39 -0.38 11.72 2.17
N TYR A 40 -1.45 12.39 1.77
CA TYR A 40 -2.69 12.47 2.54
C TYR A 40 -3.89 12.61 1.61
N ALA A 41 -5.02 12.02 1.99
CA ALA A 41 -6.29 12.11 1.25
C ALA A 41 -7.42 12.78 2.04
N SER A 42 -7.24 12.98 3.34
CA SER A 42 -8.28 13.52 4.23
C SER A 42 -7.70 14.43 5.31
N PHE A 43 -8.57 15.15 6.00
CA PHE A 43 -8.22 16.04 7.10
C PHE A 43 -9.00 15.66 8.35
N VAL A 44 -8.42 15.92 9.52
CA VAL A 44 -9.07 15.76 10.82
C VAL A 44 -8.85 17.03 11.65
N THR A 45 -9.76 17.31 12.59
CA THR A 45 -9.58 18.40 13.55
C THR A 45 -8.80 17.88 14.75
N ARG A 46 -7.60 18.43 15.00
CA ARG A 46 -6.77 18.14 16.18
C ARG A 46 -6.48 19.45 16.90
N ASN A 47 -6.81 19.54 18.18
CA ASN A 47 -6.64 20.74 19.01
C ASN A 47 -7.26 22.01 18.37
N GLY A 48 -8.43 21.88 17.75
CA GLY A 48 -9.13 22.99 17.07
C GLY A 48 -8.58 23.37 15.70
N GLU A 49 -7.47 22.77 15.23
CA GLU A 49 -6.91 23.03 13.90
C GLU A 49 -7.26 21.88 12.93
N LYS A 50 -7.66 22.22 11.70
CA LYS A 50 -7.84 21.24 10.61
C LYS A 50 -6.48 20.84 10.06
N ARG A 51 -6.14 19.55 10.16
CA ARG A 51 -4.81 19.02 9.84
C ARG A 51 -4.88 17.81 8.91
N PRO A 52 -3.88 17.64 8.02
CA PRO A 52 -3.88 16.54 7.06
C PRO A 52 -3.59 15.20 7.76
N ARG A 53 -4.40 14.18 7.47
CA ARG A 53 -4.23 12.82 8.00
C ARG A 53 -3.15 12.09 7.20
N ALA A 54 -2.15 11.55 7.88
CA ALA A 54 -1.10 10.76 7.23
C ALA A 54 -1.67 9.51 6.55
N TYR A 55 -1.12 9.18 5.40
CA TYR A 55 -1.34 7.89 4.75
C TYR A 55 -0.53 6.80 5.48
N GLY A 56 -1.24 5.82 6.07
CA GLY A 56 -0.65 4.74 6.86
C GLY A 56 0.42 3.95 6.10
N GLY A 57 0.17 3.57 4.84
CA GLY A 57 1.12 2.85 4.02
C GLY A 57 2.44 3.56 3.77
N HIS A 58 2.47 4.90 3.85
CA HIS A 58 3.72 5.65 3.84
C HIS A 58 4.55 5.38 5.10
N VAL A 59 3.93 5.49 6.27
CA VAL A 59 4.59 5.22 7.56
C VAL A 59 5.04 3.76 7.65
N TYR A 60 4.21 2.84 7.17
CA TYR A 60 4.53 1.41 7.05
C TYR A 60 5.77 1.15 6.19
N ALA A 61 5.80 1.71 4.96
CA ALA A 61 6.92 1.56 4.05
C ALA A 61 8.20 2.24 4.58
N GLN A 62 8.08 3.45 5.11
CA GLN A 62 9.23 4.22 5.60
C GLN A 62 9.81 3.62 6.90
N ALA A 63 9.00 2.96 7.73
CA ALA A 63 9.49 2.17 8.85
C ALA A 63 10.40 1.03 8.39
N ALA A 64 9.99 0.26 7.36
CA ALA A 64 10.82 -0.78 6.79
C ALA A 64 12.09 -0.23 6.14
N TYR A 65 12.01 0.95 5.51
CA TYR A 65 13.16 1.63 4.93
C TYR A 65 14.15 2.11 6.00
N ALA A 66 13.67 2.69 7.11
CA ALA A 66 14.52 3.06 8.25
C ALA A 66 15.24 1.84 8.83
N ALA A 67 14.53 0.71 8.97
CA ALA A 67 15.14 -0.54 9.41
C ALA A 67 16.23 -1.04 8.44
N SER A 68 16.00 -0.93 7.12
CA SER A 68 16.96 -1.38 6.10
C SER A 68 18.28 -0.61 6.16
N LYS A 69 18.27 0.65 6.62
CA LYS A 69 19.49 1.45 6.82
C LYS A 69 20.38 0.97 7.98
N THR A 70 19.94 -0.03 8.73
CA THR A 70 20.70 -0.63 9.85
C THR A 70 21.15 -2.07 9.58
N VAL A 71 20.94 -2.58 8.37
CA VAL A 71 21.41 -3.92 7.96
C VAL A 71 22.48 -3.81 6.87
N PRO A 72 23.34 -4.83 6.68
CA PRO A 72 24.28 -4.85 5.56
C PRO A 72 23.56 -4.81 4.20
N GLU A 73 24.21 -4.28 3.16
CA GLU A 73 23.60 -4.02 1.85
C GLU A 73 23.08 -5.28 1.14
N ASP A 74 23.63 -6.45 1.45
CA ASP A 74 23.22 -7.74 0.89
C ASP A 74 21.97 -8.34 1.55
N PHE A 75 21.39 -7.66 2.56
CA PHE A 75 20.14 -8.04 3.22
C PHE A 75 18.95 -7.28 2.64
N ILE A 76 18.04 -8.01 2.01
CA ILE A 76 16.83 -7.47 1.39
C ILE A 76 15.62 -7.83 2.24
N ILE A 77 14.66 -6.90 2.34
CA ILE A 77 13.37 -7.12 3.00
C ILE A 77 12.70 -8.35 2.37
N HIS A 78 12.32 -9.33 3.19
CA HIS A 78 11.51 -10.47 2.74
C HIS A 78 10.18 -10.61 3.46
N SER A 79 10.00 -9.97 4.61
CA SER A 79 8.67 -9.87 5.22
C SER A 79 8.56 -8.67 6.16
N VAL A 80 7.39 -8.03 6.17
CA VAL A 80 7.08 -6.96 7.12
C VAL A 80 5.66 -7.15 7.66
N THR A 81 5.52 -7.21 8.97
CA THR A 81 4.22 -7.18 9.65
C THR A 81 4.13 -5.95 10.53
N GLY A 82 3.11 -5.12 10.31
CA GLY A 82 2.90 -3.85 11.02
C GLY A 82 1.53 -3.74 11.65
N TYR A 83 1.42 -2.94 12.70
CA TYR A 83 0.19 -2.59 13.41
C TYR A 83 0.02 -1.08 13.48
N PHE A 84 -1.17 -0.61 13.10
CA PHE A 84 -1.54 0.80 13.12
C PHE A 84 -2.30 1.09 14.42
N THR A 85 -1.69 1.87 15.31
CA THR A 85 -2.23 2.11 16.66
C THR A 85 -2.90 3.47 16.78
N LEU A 86 -2.33 4.50 16.15
CA LEU A 86 -2.85 5.87 16.21
C LEU A 86 -2.74 6.55 14.84
N LEU A 87 -3.70 7.44 14.58
CA LEU A 87 -3.66 8.32 13.43
C LEU A 87 -2.52 9.35 13.57
N GLY A 88 -1.63 9.41 12.59
CA GLY A 88 -0.58 10.43 12.48
C GLY A 88 -0.97 11.65 11.62
N MET A 89 -0.28 12.76 11.82
CA MET A 89 -0.42 13.99 11.03
C MET A 89 0.59 13.99 9.88
N ALA A 90 0.15 14.27 8.66
CA ALA A 90 1.00 14.22 7.47
C ALA A 90 2.05 15.35 7.43
N ASP A 91 1.78 16.47 8.12
CA ASP A 91 2.62 17.68 8.15
C ASP A 91 3.60 17.69 9.34
N GLU A 92 3.79 16.57 10.02
CA GLU A 92 4.73 16.40 11.13
C GLU A 92 5.75 15.30 10.85
N PRO A 93 7.01 15.47 11.29
CA PRO A 93 7.98 14.40 11.21
C PRO A 93 7.56 13.17 12.01
N PHE A 94 7.74 12.00 11.42
CA PHE A 94 7.72 10.70 12.10
C PHE A 94 9.13 10.34 12.56
N ILE A 95 9.22 9.78 13.75
CA ILE A 95 10.44 9.28 14.35
C ILE A 95 10.39 7.76 14.36
N TYR A 96 11.33 7.12 13.67
CA TYR A 96 11.43 5.67 13.54
C TYR A 96 12.55 5.17 14.44
N THR A 97 12.21 4.39 15.46
CA THR A 97 13.18 3.79 16.39
C THR A 97 13.31 2.29 16.12
N ILE A 98 14.54 1.87 15.84
CA ILE A 98 14.88 0.50 15.43
C ILE A 98 15.39 -0.29 16.64
N GLY A 99 14.71 -1.38 16.96
CA GLY A 99 15.15 -2.37 17.93
C GLY A 99 15.68 -3.62 17.22
N THR A 100 16.75 -4.22 17.73
CA THR A 100 17.22 -5.51 17.23
C THR A 100 16.49 -6.64 17.95
N ILE A 101 15.76 -7.48 17.21
CA ILE A 101 15.21 -8.73 17.74
C ILE A 101 16.23 -9.86 17.56
N ARG A 102 16.81 -9.97 16.35
CA ARG A 102 17.82 -10.99 16.04
C ARG A 102 18.69 -10.56 14.85
N ARG A 103 20.00 -10.81 14.93
CA ARG A 103 20.93 -10.76 13.79
C ARG A 103 21.60 -12.11 13.62
N GLY A 104 21.15 -12.88 12.63
CA GLY A 104 21.73 -14.18 12.26
C GLY A 104 22.52 -14.11 10.96
N ARG A 105 23.12 -15.24 10.57
CA ARG A 105 23.90 -15.35 9.32
C ARG A 105 23.04 -15.18 8.07
N GLY A 106 21.87 -15.82 8.02
CA GLY A 106 20.96 -15.77 6.87
C GLY A 106 19.83 -14.75 7.00
N TYR A 107 19.42 -14.45 8.24
CA TYR A 107 18.24 -13.63 8.52
C TYR A 107 18.51 -12.60 9.61
N ILE A 108 17.95 -11.41 9.45
CA ILE A 108 17.91 -10.35 10.45
C ILE A 108 16.46 -9.97 10.68
N VAL A 109 16.05 -9.87 11.96
CA VAL A 109 14.72 -9.41 12.35
C VAL A 109 14.89 -8.18 13.24
N LEU A 110 14.23 -7.09 12.85
CA LEU A 110 14.24 -5.81 13.55
C LEU A 110 12.81 -5.42 13.92
N SER A 111 12.63 -4.81 15.08
CA SER A 111 11.40 -4.11 15.42
C SER A 111 11.52 -2.63 15.08
N VAL A 112 10.44 -2.01 14.64
CA VAL A 112 10.37 -0.55 14.45
C VAL A 112 9.21 -0.02 15.26
N THR A 113 9.45 0.95 16.12
CA THR A 113 8.40 1.76 16.75
C THR A 113 8.41 3.15 16.15
N VAL A 114 7.22 3.68 15.90
CA VAL A 114 7.07 4.98 15.26
C VAL A 114 6.22 5.90 16.12
N THR A 115 6.74 7.09 16.35
CA THR A 115 6.10 8.19 17.07
C THR A 115 6.10 9.45 16.21
N GLN A 116 5.39 10.49 16.65
CA GLN A 116 5.49 11.82 16.04
C GLN A 116 6.37 12.73 16.89
N ASP A 117 7.12 13.63 16.26
CA ASP A 117 7.99 14.61 16.96
C ASP A 117 7.22 15.43 18.01
N SER A 118 5.92 15.67 17.75
CA SER A 118 5.00 16.40 18.63
C SER A 118 4.48 15.57 19.83
N ASP A 119 4.60 14.24 19.77
CA ASP A 119 4.10 13.30 20.77
C ASP A 119 5.01 12.06 20.83
N PRO A 120 6.23 12.21 21.41
CA PRO A 120 7.24 11.16 21.38
C PRO A 120 6.91 9.97 22.29
N ASN A 121 5.89 10.08 23.15
CA ASN A 121 5.51 9.02 24.10
C ASN A 121 4.39 8.11 23.57
N THR A 122 3.76 8.48 22.45
CA THR A 122 2.63 7.73 21.88
C THR A 122 3.04 7.07 20.58
N ILE A 123 3.11 5.74 20.60
CA ILE A 123 3.39 4.94 19.40
C ILE A 123 2.16 5.01 18.48
N CYS A 124 2.35 5.50 17.25
CA CYS A 124 1.32 5.54 16.22
C CYS A 124 1.39 4.35 15.25
N PHE A 125 2.55 3.71 15.16
CA PHE A 125 2.75 2.51 14.34
C PHE A 125 3.90 1.66 14.91
N THR A 126 3.79 0.34 14.79
CA THR A 126 4.87 -0.60 15.13
C THR A 126 4.98 -1.71 14.10
N SER A 127 6.19 -2.21 13.83
CA SER A 127 6.38 -3.34 12.92
C SER A 127 7.53 -4.26 13.30
N LEU A 128 7.48 -5.48 12.77
CA LEU A 128 8.62 -6.37 12.62
C LEU A 128 9.01 -6.41 11.15
N CYS A 129 10.29 -6.13 10.87
CA CYS A 129 10.89 -6.16 9.55
C CYS A 129 11.93 -7.27 9.52
N SER A 130 11.77 -8.23 8.60
CA SER A 130 12.71 -9.34 8.42
C SER A 130 13.42 -9.22 7.08
N PHE A 131 14.73 -9.43 7.12
CA PHE A 131 15.65 -9.29 6.01
C PHE A 131 16.43 -10.58 5.80
N LYS A 132 16.75 -10.91 4.55
CA LYS A 132 17.55 -12.07 4.19
C LYS A 132 18.49 -11.76 3.04
N ARG A 133 19.50 -12.61 2.88
CA ARG A 133 20.33 -12.64 1.68
C ARG A 133 19.62 -13.36 0.53
N SER A 134 19.96 -12.99 -0.69
CA SER A 134 19.59 -13.77 -1.88
C SER A 134 20.24 -15.16 -1.82
N GLU A 135 19.49 -16.17 -2.24
CA GLU A 135 19.92 -17.56 -2.26
C GLU A 135 19.30 -18.21 -3.50
N ASP A 136 20.06 -19.05 -4.20
CA ASP A 136 19.54 -19.88 -5.27
C ASP A 136 18.80 -21.07 -4.65
N PHE A 137 17.54 -21.28 -5.06
CA PHE A 137 16.73 -22.38 -4.56
C PHE A 137 15.68 -22.80 -5.59
N ILE A 138 14.93 -23.84 -5.26
CA ILE A 138 13.75 -24.28 -6.01
C ILE A 138 12.73 -23.13 -6.03
N ASP A 139 12.41 -22.66 -7.22
CA ASP A 139 11.44 -21.61 -7.49
C ASP A 139 10.24 -22.20 -8.23
N VAL A 140 9.08 -22.22 -7.56
CA VAL A 140 7.86 -22.83 -8.07
C VAL A 140 6.68 -21.92 -7.80
N GLN A 141 5.91 -21.67 -8.85
CA GLN A 141 4.65 -20.95 -8.80
C GLN A 141 3.71 -21.44 -9.91
N PRO A 142 2.40 -21.16 -9.83
CA PRO A 142 1.50 -21.32 -10.96
C PRO A 142 1.92 -20.41 -12.12
N GLU A 143 1.86 -20.91 -13.36
CA GLU A 143 2.10 -20.08 -14.54
C GLU A 143 0.98 -19.03 -14.69
N ILE A 144 1.37 -17.78 -14.83
CA ILE A 144 0.48 -16.65 -15.08
C ILE A 144 1.07 -15.82 -16.22
N GLN A 145 0.23 -15.43 -17.17
CA GLN A 145 0.57 -14.49 -18.24
C GLN A 145 -0.36 -13.28 -18.08
N PRO A 146 0.09 -12.16 -17.46
CA PRO A 146 -0.73 -11.01 -17.13
C PRO A 146 -1.63 -10.52 -18.28
N GLU A 147 -1.05 -10.44 -19.47
CA GLU A 147 -1.70 -9.98 -20.69
C GLU A 147 -2.84 -10.89 -21.14
N LYS A 148 -2.75 -12.20 -20.88
CA LYS A 148 -3.83 -13.16 -21.15
C LYS A 148 -4.83 -13.20 -20.01
N ARG A 149 -4.34 -13.27 -18.77
CA ARG A 149 -5.17 -13.40 -17.56
C ARG A 149 -6.14 -12.22 -17.42
N TRP A 150 -5.68 -11.01 -17.70
CA TRP A 150 -6.47 -9.79 -17.53
C TRP A 150 -6.80 -9.10 -18.86
N GLN A 151 -6.69 -9.80 -20.00
CA GLN A 151 -6.95 -9.25 -21.33
C GLN A 151 -8.31 -8.53 -21.42
N THR A 152 -9.36 -9.16 -20.89
CA THR A 152 -10.73 -8.61 -20.91
C THR A 152 -10.86 -7.34 -20.08
N LEU A 153 -10.18 -7.27 -18.93
CA LEU A 153 -10.19 -6.10 -18.06
C LEU A 153 -9.43 -4.93 -18.70
N LEU A 154 -8.27 -5.23 -19.27
CA LEU A 154 -7.36 -4.25 -19.87
C LEU A 154 -7.81 -3.82 -21.27
N LYS A 155 -8.71 -4.57 -21.91
CA LYS A 155 -9.16 -4.33 -23.29
C LYS A 155 -7.99 -4.18 -24.28
N GLY A 156 -6.93 -4.96 -24.06
CA GLY A 156 -5.70 -4.92 -24.86
C GLY A 156 -4.76 -3.75 -24.57
N MET A 157 -5.06 -2.84 -23.64
CA MET A 157 -4.14 -1.80 -23.22
C MET A 157 -2.98 -2.38 -22.42
N LYS A 158 -1.77 -1.91 -22.70
CA LYS A 158 -0.61 -2.21 -21.86
C LYS A 158 -0.45 -1.11 -20.79
N PRO A 159 0.24 -1.39 -19.66
CA PRO A 159 0.54 -0.38 -18.66
C PRO A 159 1.18 0.89 -19.23
N GLU A 160 2.04 0.75 -20.24
CA GLU A 160 2.76 1.86 -20.88
C GLU A 160 1.82 2.79 -21.68
N ASP A 161 0.66 2.29 -22.11
CA ASP A 161 -0.33 3.05 -22.87
C ASP A 161 -1.31 3.81 -21.94
N MET A 162 -1.25 3.56 -20.63
CA MET A 162 -2.18 4.15 -19.66
C MET A 162 -1.87 5.62 -19.39
N LYS A 163 -2.90 6.47 -19.44
CA LYS A 163 -2.74 7.89 -19.13
C LYS A 163 -2.46 8.10 -17.64
N ILE A 164 -1.40 8.85 -17.36
CA ILE A 164 -1.08 9.31 -16.00
C ILE A 164 -1.90 10.56 -15.69
N ARG A 165 -2.64 10.54 -14.57
CA ARG A 165 -3.48 11.65 -14.10
C ARG A 165 -3.07 12.02 -12.67
N THR A 166 -2.51 13.21 -12.52
CA THR A 166 -2.12 13.76 -11.20
C THR A 166 -3.24 14.54 -10.54
N ASP A 167 -4.26 14.93 -11.30
CA ASP A 167 -5.35 15.83 -10.92
C ASP A 167 -6.57 15.11 -10.30
N LEU A 168 -6.60 13.77 -10.28
CA LEU A 168 -7.79 13.00 -9.92
C LEU A 168 -7.75 12.50 -8.47
N ALA A 169 -8.43 13.23 -7.60
CA ALA A 169 -8.78 12.80 -6.23
C ALA A 169 -10.27 12.39 -6.09
N ASP A 170 -11.07 12.46 -7.16
CA ASP A 170 -12.49 12.10 -7.14
C ASP A 170 -12.73 10.65 -7.63
N TRP A 171 -13.16 9.80 -6.70
CA TRP A 171 -13.50 8.40 -6.94
C TRP A 171 -14.64 8.20 -7.95
N ARG A 172 -15.48 9.22 -8.18
CA ARG A 172 -16.56 9.15 -9.18
C ARG A 172 -16.02 9.15 -10.60
N ILE A 173 -14.93 9.88 -10.85
CA ILE A 173 -14.25 9.91 -12.14
C ILE A 173 -13.52 8.56 -12.40
N MET A 174 -13.03 7.92 -11.32
CA MET A 174 -12.44 6.57 -11.36
C MET A 174 -13.42 5.48 -11.82
N ALA A 175 -14.73 5.73 -11.71
CA ALA A 175 -15.76 4.79 -12.15
C ALA A 175 -16.13 4.92 -13.65
N GLU A 176 -15.79 6.02 -14.30
CA GLU A 176 -16.24 6.33 -15.66
C GLU A 176 -15.17 6.05 -16.72
N GLU A 177 -13.89 6.34 -16.45
CA GLU A 177 -12.81 6.08 -17.40
C GLU A 177 -12.15 4.70 -17.19
N PRO A 178 -11.84 3.96 -18.26
CA PRO A 178 -11.51 2.54 -18.15
C PRO A 178 -10.13 2.24 -17.52
N CYS A 179 -9.16 3.15 -17.57
CA CYS A 179 -7.82 2.99 -16.98
C CYS A 179 -7.12 4.36 -16.86
N PHE A 180 -6.80 4.79 -15.65
CA PHE A 180 -5.86 5.89 -15.44
C PHE A 180 -5.10 5.73 -14.13
N ILE A 181 -3.91 6.31 -14.08
CA ILE A 181 -3.04 6.29 -12.91
C ILE A 181 -3.38 7.46 -11.98
N THR A 182 -3.64 7.20 -10.69
CA THR A 182 -3.94 8.23 -9.67
C THR A 182 -2.71 8.62 -8.85
N GLY A 183 -2.46 9.94 -8.78
CA GLY A 183 -1.29 10.55 -8.15
C GLY A 183 -1.40 10.76 -6.64
N LEU A 184 -1.35 9.70 -5.83
CA LEU A 184 -0.61 9.90 -4.57
C LEU A 184 0.87 10.07 -4.97
N PRO A 185 1.57 11.09 -4.45
CA PRO A 185 2.93 11.39 -4.88
C PRO A 185 3.82 10.14 -4.79
N ALA A 186 4.76 10.05 -5.74
CA ALA A 186 5.84 9.08 -5.78
C ALA A 186 5.53 7.61 -6.18
N VAL A 187 4.26 7.16 -6.14
CA VAL A 187 3.85 5.86 -6.72
C VAL A 187 2.60 6.02 -7.58
N TYR A 188 2.76 5.74 -8.88
CA TYR A 188 1.69 5.63 -9.85
C TYR A 188 0.87 4.37 -9.58
N THR A 189 -0.46 4.48 -9.44
CA THR A 189 -1.35 3.30 -9.46
C THR A 189 -2.53 3.50 -10.40
N SER A 190 -2.83 2.51 -11.23
CA SER A 190 -4.01 2.50 -12.08
C SER A 190 -5.24 2.16 -11.26
N SER A 191 -6.38 2.79 -11.56
CA SER A 191 -7.68 2.23 -11.22
C SER A 191 -8.34 1.69 -12.48
N ILE A 192 -8.46 0.37 -12.53
CA ILE A 192 -9.13 -0.33 -13.63
C ILE A 192 -10.62 -0.43 -13.27
N ASN A 193 -11.52 -0.27 -14.24
CA ASN A 193 -12.96 -0.17 -14.01
C ASN A 193 -13.61 -1.51 -13.58
N PHE A 194 -13.40 -1.90 -12.31
CA PHE A 194 -13.91 -3.13 -11.69
C PHE A 194 -15.42 -3.24 -11.58
N PRO A 195 -16.19 -2.16 -11.30
CA PRO A 195 -17.63 -2.30 -11.09
C PRO A 195 -18.35 -3.01 -12.22
N LYS A 196 -17.93 -2.80 -13.49
CA LYS A 196 -18.52 -3.48 -14.66
C LYS A 196 -18.09 -4.95 -14.76
N ALA A 197 -16.82 -5.25 -14.59
CA ALA A 197 -16.30 -6.62 -14.69
C ALA A 197 -16.83 -7.52 -13.56
N ASN A 198 -17.05 -6.95 -12.38
CA ASN A 198 -17.56 -7.64 -11.20
C ASN A 198 -19.09 -7.68 -11.12
N GLN A 199 -19.81 -7.00 -12.03
CA GLN A 199 -21.26 -6.78 -11.90
C GLN A 199 -22.06 -8.08 -11.85
N GLN A 200 -21.63 -9.09 -12.61
CA GLN A 200 -22.28 -10.40 -12.72
C GLN A 200 -21.75 -11.44 -11.71
N LEU A 201 -20.70 -11.10 -10.95
CA LEU A 201 -20.08 -12.01 -10.00
C LEU A 201 -20.68 -11.83 -8.60
N ALA A 202 -20.79 -12.95 -7.88
CA ALA A 202 -21.09 -12.94 -6.45
C ALA A 202 -19.98 -12.20 -5.69
N PRO A 203 -20.27 -11.50 -4.58
CA PRO A 203 -19.26 -10.72 -3.86
C PRO A 203 -17.96 -11.47 -3.54
N LEU A 204 -18.01 -12.77 -3.20
CA LEU A 204 -16.81 -13.57 -2.88
C LEU A 204 -15.92 -13.91 -4.09
N ASP A 205 -16.46 -13.81 -5.31
CA ASP A 205 -15.77 -14.15 -6.55
C ASP A 205 -15.19 -12.92 -7.26
N ARG A 206 -15.62 -11.73 -6.85
CA ARG A 206 -15.09 -10.47 -7.35
C ARG A 206 -13.62 -10.30 -6.98
N ARG A 207 -12.88 -9.68 -7.89
CA ARG A 207 -11.46 -9.33 -7.72
C ARG A 207 -11.26 -7.87 -8.10
N THR A 208 -10.20 -7.29 -7.57
CA THR A 208 -9.72 -5.97 -7.98
C THR A 208 -8.28 -6.13 -8.45
N LEU A 209 -7.89 -5.41 -9.50
CA LEU A 209 -6.57 -5.44 -10.11
C LEU A 209 -6.05 -4.01 -10.26
N TYR A 210 -4.86 -3.80 -9.74
CA TYR A 210 -4.15 -2.53 -9.81
C TYR A 210 -2.85 -2.73 -10.57
N ILE A 211 -2.48 -1.75 -11.39
CA ILE A 211 -1.22 -1.73 -12.11
C ILE A 211 -0.44 -0.52 -11.61
N PHE A 212 0.81 -0.73 -11.22
CA PHE A 212 1.56 0.33 -10.56
C PHE A 212 3.04 0.34 -10.88
N SER A 213 3.62 1.52 -10.66
CA SER A 213 5.04 1.79 -10.82
C SER A 213 5.46 2.99 -9.98
N THR A 214 6.74 3.15 -9.70
CA THR A 214 7.27 4.30 -8.93
C THR A 214 7.61 5.46 -9.84
N ILE A 215 7.58 6.69 -9.32
CA ILE A 215 8.10 7.84 -10.06
C ILE A 215 9.62 7.85 -9.91
N TYR A 216 10.33 7.33 -10.90
CA TYR A 216 11.77 7.56 -11.07
C TYR A 216 12.00 8.78 -11.92
N ASP A 217 12.93 9.63 -11.49
CA ASP A 217 13.38 10.75 -12.30
C ASP A 217 14.85 11.11 -12.04
N ASP A 218 15.67 10.17 -11.55
CA ASP A 218 17.10 10.41 -11.47
C ASP A 218 17.96 9.14 -11.71
N ASP A 219 19.25 9.41 -11.83
CA ASP A 219 20.35 8.45 -11.95
C ASP A 219 20.76 7.87 -10.57
N SER A 220 19.84 7.83 -9.59
CA SER A 220 20.14 7.26 -8.27
C SER A 220 20.58 5.80 -8.39
N PRO A 221 21.55 5.38 -7.56
CA PRO A 221 21.93 3.98 -7.47
C PRO A 221 20.72 3.09 -7.15
N PRO A 222 20.66 1.86 -7.69
CA PRO A 222 19.64 0.91 -7.31
C PRO A 222 19.67 0.63 -5.80
N ASP A 223 18.53 0.76 -5.14
CA ASP A 223 18.33 0.36 -3.74
C ASP A 223 17.16 -0.64 -3.68
N PRO A 224 17.44 -1.96 -3.61
CA PRO A 224 16.39 -2.97 -3.61
C PRO A 224 15.44 -2.88 -2.43
N ASN A 225 15.88 -2.34 -1.29
CA ASN A 225 15.01 -2.15 -0.13
C ASN A 225 14.10 -0.94 -0.34
N LEU A 226 14.55 0.11 -1.03
CA LEU A 226 13.69 1.20 -1.47
C LEU A 226 12.63 0.72 -2.46
N ASP A 227 12.99 -0.16 -3.39
CA ASP A 227 12.04 -0.81 -4.30
C ASP A 227 11.03 -1.69 -3.54
N ALA A 228 11.50 -2.52 -2.60
CA ALA A 228 10.62 -3.31 -1.73
C ALA A 228 9.62 -2.41 -0.98
N CYS A 229 10.07 -1.26 -0.48
CA CYS A 229 9.20 -0.29 0.19
C CYS A 229 8.11 0.31 -0.73
N ALA A 230 8.31 0.40 -2.04
CA ALA A 230 7.25 0.82 -2.95
C ALA A 230 6.14 -0.23 -3.08
N HIS A 231 6.48 -1.53 -3.02
CA HIS A 231 5.48 -2.60 -2.93
C HIS A 231 4.70 -2.53 -1.61
N LEU A 232 5.39 -2.30 -0.48
CA LEU A 232 4.74 -2.07 0.84
C LEU A 232 3.79 -0.87 0.81
N TYR A 233 4.24 0.22 0.20
CA TYR A 233 3.46 1.44 0.07
C TYR A 233 2.21 1.22 -0.76
N HIS A 234 2.33 0.50 -1.88
CA HIS A 234 1.19 0.21 -2.74
C HIS A 234 0.22 -0.77 -2.09
N SER A 235 0.72 -1.82 -1.44
CA SER A 235 -0.12 -2.89 -0.91
C SER A 235 -1.14 -2.40 0.12
N ASP A 236 -0.78 -1.42 0.96
CA ASP A 236 -1.71 -0.78 1.90
C ASP A 236 -2.71 0.15 1.21
N ARG A 237 -2.32 0.81 0.10
CA ARG A 237 -3.10 1.87 -0.56
C ARG A 237 -4.43 1.32 -1.05
N GLU A 238 -4.35 0.13 -1.64
CA GLU A 238 -5.44 -0.51 -2.35
C GLU A 238 -6.05 -1.69 -1.57
N SER A 239 -5.79 -1.73 -0.26
CA SER A 239 -6.22 -2.80 0.64
C SER A 239 -7.70 -2.74 0.99
N ILE A 240 -8.06 -2.09 2.10
CA ILE A 240 -9.42 -1.97 2.64
C ILE A 240 -10.36 -1.32 1.62
N TRP A 241 -9.85 -0.43 0.79
CA TRP A 241 -10.61 0.16 -0.31
C TRP A 241 -11.18 -0.90 -1.25
N SER A 242 -10.37 -1.89 -1.66
CA SER A 242 -10.84 -3.00 -2.50
C SER A 242 -11.91 -3.85 -1.82
N VAL A 243 -11.86 -4.00 -0.48
CA VAL A 243 -12.91 -4.69 0.29
C VAL A 243 -14.23 -3.92 0.19
N LEU A 244 -14.19 -2.60 0.37
CA LEU A 244 -15.39 -1.77 0.28
C LEU A 244 -16.03 -1.83 -1.12
N LEU A 245 -15.21 -1.86 -2.17
CA LEU A 245 -15.67 -2.04 -3.54
C LEU A 245 -16.28 -3.43 -3.75
N GLN A 246 -15.60 -4.48 -3.31
CA GLN A 246 -16.02 -5.86 -3.47
C GLN A 246 -17.40 -6.14 -2.85
N TYR A 247 -17.67 -5.57 -1.68
CA TYR A 247 -18.94 -5.74 -0.95
C TYR A 247 -19.95 -4.60 -1.12
N GLU A 248 -19.69 -3.62 -2.02
CA GLU A 248 -20.59 -2.48 -2.28
C GLU A 248 -20.93 -1.69 -1.00
N LEU A 249 -19.90 -1.44 -0.18
CA LEU A 249 -19.98 -0.77 1.12
C LEU A 249 -19.51 0.69 1.10
N VAL A 250 -18.99 1.20 -0.02
CA VAL A 250 -18.38 2.54 -0.13
C VAL A 250 -19.33 3.67 0.33
N ASP A 251 -20.63 3.56 0.01
CA ASP A 251 -21.66 4.57 0.32
C ASP A 251 -22.07 4.58 1.80
N VAL A 252 -21.97 3.42 2.46
CA VAL A 252 -22.43 3.19 3.83
C VAL A 252 -21.30 3.11 4.85
N ALA A 253 -20.06 2.91 4.43
CA ALA A 253 -18.91 2.92 5.33
C ALA A 253 -18.73 4.32 5.93
N HIS A 254 -18.68 4.38 7.26
CA HIS A 254 -18.35 5.58 8.04
C HIS A 254 -16.88 5.58 8.46
N VAL A 255 -16.37 4.42 8.85
CA VAL A 255 -14.96 4.22 9.20
C VAL A 255 -14.41 3.08 8.37
N ALA A 256 -13.25 3.31 7.76
CA ALA A 256 -12.39 2.29 7.16
C ALA A 256 -10.97 2.60 7.64
N SER A 257 -10.32 1.67 8.33
CA SER A 257 -8.98 1.90 8.89
C SER A 257 -8.18 0.62 9.03
N SER A 258 -6.91 0.70 8.67
CA SER A 258 -5.94 -0.39 8.83
C SER A 258 -5.72 -0.70 10.31
N LEU A 259 -5.71 -1.99 10.66
CA LEU A 259 -5.35 -2.48 12.00
C LEU A 259 -3.98 -3.15 11.97
N SER A 260 -3.80 -4.10 11.05
CA SER A 260 -2.52 -4.75 10.81
C SER A 260 -2.31 -5.08 9.34
N HIS A 261 -1.07 -5.07 8.88
CA HIS A 261 -0.71 -5.42 7.51
C HIS A 261 0.54 -6.30 7.48
N THR A 262 0.47 -7.42 6.76
CA THR A 262 1.59 -8.34 6.55
C THR A 262 1.87 -8.44 5.06
N VAL A 263 3.14 -8.29 4.71
CA VAL A 263 3.64 -8.44 3.35
C VAL A 263 4.80 -9.42 3.36
N ILE A 264 4.79 -10.36 2.42
CA ILE A 264 5.83 -11.38 2.21
C ILE A 264 6.34 -11.26 0.79
N PHE A 265 7.65 -11.09 0.63
CA PHE A 265 8.32 -11.07 -0.66
C PHE A 265 8.86 -12.46 -0.97
N HIS A 266 8.53 -12.97 -2.16
CA HIS A 266 8.95 -14.28 -2.64
C HIS A 266 10.17 -14.20 -3.56
N ALA A 267 10.47 -13.01 -4.05
CA ALA A 267 11.45 -12.80 -5.10
C ALA A 267 12.73 -12.10 -4.61
N GLY A 268 13.82 -12.31 -5.35
CA GLY A 268 15.07 -11.58 -5.19
C GLY A 268 14.98 -10.11 -5.62
N ALA A 269 16.01 -9.35 -5.27
CA ALA A 269 16.12 -7.92 -5.55
C ALA A 269 15.85 -7.55 -7.01
N ASP A 270 16.36 -8.34 -7.97
CA ASP A 270 16.20 -8.12 -9.41
C ASP A 270 14.72 -8.08 -9.84
N LYS A 271 13.88 -8.94 -9.24
CA LYS A 271 12.46 -9.02 -9.57
C LYS A 271 11.63 -7.89 -8.97
N LEU A 272 12.09 -7.25 -7.90
CA LEU A 272 11.36 -6.19 -7.19
C LEU A 272 11.56 -4.79 -7.79
N ARG A 273 12.62 -4.58 -8.59
CA ARG A 273 12.98 -3.28 -9.18
C ARG A 273 11.88 -2.73 -10.09
N PHE A 274 11.57 -1.44 -9.96
CA PHE A 274 10.68 -0.76 -10.91
C PHE A 274 11.42 -0.10 -12.08
N LYS A 275 12.76 -0.11 -12.09
CA LYS A 275 13.59 0.26 -13.24
C LYS A 275 14.40 -0.97 -13.66
N GLY A 276 14.21 -1.43 -14.89
CA GLY A 276 14.96 -2.55 -15.45
C GLY A 276 16.42 -2.18 -15.75
N ASP A 277 17.24 -3.19 -15.98
CA ASP A 277 18.66 -2.99 -16.35
C ASP A 277 18.81 -2.27 -17.71
N ASP A 278 17.78 -2.32 -18.57
CA ASP A 278 17.68 -1.56 -19.81
C ASP A 278 17.24 -0.09 -19.61
N GLY A 279 17.13 0.34 -18.35
CA GLY A 279 16.69 1.67 -17.95
C GLY A 279 15.19 1.91 -18.07
N LYS A 280 14.41 0.94 -18.57
CA LYS A 280 12.97 1.10 -18.76
C LYS A 280 12.22 0.91 -17.45
N ARG A 281 11.08 1.59 -17.37
CA ARG A 281 10.10 1.42 -16.32
C ARG A 281 9.53 0.01 -16.35
N ARG A 282 9.44 -0.62 -15.18
CA ARG A 282 8.69 -1.85 -14.95
C ARG A 282 7.39 -1.54 -14.24
N TRP A 283 6.40 -2.37 -14.54
CA TRP A 283 5.06 -2.31 -14.00
C TRP A 283 4.76 -3.60 -13.25
N PHE A 284 3.95 -3.46 -12.21
CA PHE A 284 3.50 -4.58 -11.39
C PHE A 284 1.99 -4.61 -11.32
N TYR A 285 1.44 -5.82 -11.19
CA TYR A 285 0.03 -6.14 -11.21
C TYR A 285 -0.36 -6.65 -9.82
N GLN A 286 -1.13 -5.88 -9.05
CA GLN A 286 -1.68 -6.35 -7.77
C GLN A 286 -3.13 -6.80 -7.95
N GLU A 287 -3.38 -8.10 -7.83
CA GLU A 287 -4.73 -8.64 -7.72
C GLU A 287 -5.11 -8.78 -6.24
N THR A 288 -6.25 -8.20 -5.84
CA THR A 288 -6.75 -8.20 -4.46
C THR A 288 -8.16 -8.78 -4.36
N TRP A 289 -8.46 -9.32 -3.18
CA TRP A 289 -9.78 -9.82 -2.82
C TRP A 289 -9.97 -9.88 -1.31
N SER A 290 -11.20 -10.15 -0.92
CA SER A 290 -11.59 -10.45 0.45
C SER A 290 -12.45 -11.70 0.47
N LYS A 291 -12.14 -12.61 1.39
CA LYS A 291 -12.98 -13.79 1.66
C LYS A 291 -13.82 -13.66 2.92
N ARG A 292 -13.61 -12.59 3.70
CA ARG A 292 -14.28 -12.44 4.99
C ARG A 292 -14.41 -10.98 5.41
N VAL A 293 -15.64 -10.61 5.72
CA VAL A 293 -16.01 -9.41 6.46
C VAL A 293 -16.96 -9.85 7.55
N SER A 294 -16.67 -9.51 8.79
CA SER A 294 -17.48 -9.90 9.96
C SER A 294 -17.06 -9.08 11.17
N ASP A 295 -17.97 -8.89 12.13
CA ASP A 295 -17.65 -8.30 13.43
C ASP A 295 -16.92 -6.95 13.34
N GLY A 296 -17.40 -6.08 12.44
CA GLY A 296 -16.81 -4.76 12.20
C GLY A 296 -15.38 -4.78 11.62
N ARG A 297 -14.96 -5.93 11.08
CA ARG A 297 -13.62 -6.15 10.52
C ARG A 297 -13.68 -6.78 9.13
N SER A 298 -12.55 -6.71 8.45
CA SER A 298 -12.35 -7.23 7.11
C SER A 298 -10.98 -7.85 6.96
N LEU A 299 -10.95 -8.94 6.20
CA LEU A 299 -9.73 -9.52 5.67
C LEU A 299 -9.51 -9.02 4.24
N HIS A 300 -8.38 -8.36 3.99
CA HIS A 300 -7.86 -8.16 2.64
C HIS A 300 -6.73 -9.15 2.37
N GLU A 301 -6.74 -9.71 1.17
CA GLU A 301 -5.69 -10.56 0.61
C GLU A 301 -5.29 -10.02 -0.75
N GLY A 302 -4.01 -10.17 -1.10
CA GLY A 302 -3.55 -9.75 -2.43
C GLY A 302 -2.26 -10.43 -2.85
N ARG A 303 -2.04 -10.46 -4.17
CA ARG A 303 -0.83 -10.95 -4.81
C ARG A 303 -0.34 -9.94 -5.83
N ILE A 304 0.96 -9.69 -5.84
CA ILE A 304 1.62 -8.79 -6.79
C ILE A 304 2.46 -9.64 -7.75
N TYR A 305 2.31 -9.37 -9.03
CA TYR A 305 3.03 -10.01 -10.11
C TYR A 305 3.83 -8.98 -10.91
N ASP A 306 4.98 -9.39 -11.45
CA ASP A 306 5.68 -8.58 -12.45
C ASP A 306 5.04 -8.70 -13.85
N GLY A 307 5.56 -7.97 -14.83
CA GLY A 307 5.06 -8.00 -16.22
C GLY A 307 5.18 -9.36 -16.92
N ASN A 308 5.95 -10.30 -16.39
CA ASN A 308 6.08 -11.66 -16.92
C ASN A 308 5.22 -12.66 -16.12
N GLY A 309 4.43 -12.17 -15.16
CA GLY A 309 3.58 -13.00 -14.30
C GLY A 309 4.30 -13.63 -13.11
N TYR A 310 5.52 -13.20 -12.80
CA TYR A 310 6.24 -13.69 -11.63
C TYR A 310 5.61 -13.16 -10.34
N HIS A 311 5.13 -14.04 -9.46
CA HIS A 311 4.54 -13.70 -8.17
C HIS A 311 5.59 -13.20 -7.19
N VAL A 312 5.73 -11.87 -7.13
CA VAL A 312 6.78 -11.23 -6.33
C VAL A 312 6.40 -11.06 -4.87
N VAL A 313 5.12 -10.81 -4.56
CA VAL A 313 4.68 -10.44 -3.22
C VAL A 313 3.29 -10.99 -2.89
N SER A 314 3.11 -11.48 -1.67
CA SER A 314 1.79 -11.76 -1.07
C SER A 314 1.49 -10.80 0.08
N THR A 315 0.23 -10.43 0.21
CA THR A 315 -0.22 -9.42 1.17
C THR A 315 -1.46 -9.90 1.91
N MET A 316 -1.54 -9.58 3.20
CA MET A 316 -2.70 -9.83 4.05
C MET A 316 -2.91 -8.63 4.98
N GLN A 317 -4.16 -8.23 5.21
CA GLN A 317 -4.47 -7.07 6.05
C GLN A 317 -5.76 -7.26 6.83
N ASP A 318 -5.70 -6.91 8.12
CA ASP A 318 -6.87 -6.74 8.97
C ASP A 318 -7.27 -5.26 8.97
N GLY A 319 -8.53 -5.00 8.66
CA GLY A 319 -9.09 -3.66 8.56
C GLY A 319 -10.40 -3.52 9.32
N ALA A 320 -10.54 -2.46 10.11
CA ALA A 320 -11.79 -2.10 10.74
C ALA A 320 -12.73 -1.41 9.74
N ILE A 321 -13.98 -1.88 9.69
CA ILE A 321 -15.06 -1.27 8.92
C ILE A 321 -16.24 -0.99 9.85
N LYS A 322 -16.60 0.28 10.01
CA LYS A 322 -17.84 0.68 10.70
C LYS A 322 -18.79 1.30 9.70
N LEU A 323 -20.02 0.82 9.69
CA LEU A 323 -21.08 1.38 8.84
C LEU A 323 -21.72 2.59 9.53
N LYS A 324 -22.27 3.51 8.73
CA LYS A 324 -23.19 4.54 9.20
C LYS A 324 -24.37 3.87 9.93
N PRO A 325 -25.03 4.54 10.88
CA PRO A 325 -26.28 4.04 11.45
C PRO A 325 -27.31 3.84 10.34
N ILE A 326 -27.41 2.60 9.87
CA ILE A 326 -28.49 2.13 9.01
C ILE A 326 -29.44 1.41 9.94
N GLY A 327 -30.69 1.85 10.02
CA GLY A 327 -31.71 1.15 10.82
C GLY A 327 -31.78 -0.34 10.42
N ALA A 328 -32.36 -1.19 11.27
CA ALA A 328 -32.41 -2.64 11.05
C ALA A 328 -32.94 -3.04 9.65
N GLU A 329 -33.85 -2.25 9.08
CA GLU A 329 -34.34 -2.43 7.71
C GLU A 329 -33.29 -2.08 6.63
N GLY A 330 -32.52 -1.00 6.81
CA GLY A 330 -31.42 -0.64 5.92
C GLY A 330 -30.29 -1.67 5.95
N PHE A 331 -29.98 -2.20 7.15
CA PHE A 331 -29.05 -3.31 7.30
C PHE A 331 -29.55 -4.55 6.54
N ARG A 332 -30.79 -4.99 6.79
CA ARG A 332 -31.38 -6.14 6.09
C ARG A 332 -31.45 -5.95 4.57
N LYS A 333 -31.69 -4.72 4.09
CA LYS A 333 -31.71 -4.41 2.64
C LYS A 333 -30.32 -4.54 2.03
N LYS A 334 -29.29 -4.00 2.69
CA LYS A 334 -27.88 -4.14 2.24
C LYS A 334 -27.41 -5.59 2.35
N GLU A 335 -27.71 -6.25 3.45
CA GLU A 335 -27.45 -7.69 3.63
C GLU A 335 -28.11 -8.51 2.53
N LYS A 336 -29.41 -8.29 2.23
CA LYS A 336 -30.11 -8.94 1.12
C LYS A 336 -29.55 -8.58 -0.25
N MET A 337 -29.01 -7.37 -0.44
CA MET A 337 -28.35 -6.97 -1.70
C MET A 337 -26.99 -7.67 -1.88
N ILE A 338 -26.24 -7.82 -0.78
CA ILE A 338 -24.93 -8.47 -0.76
C ILE A 338 -25.09 -10.00 -0.85
N LEU A 339 -25.97 -10.59 -0.05
CA LEU A 339 -26.22 -12.03 0.04
C LEU A 339 -27.24 -12.56 -0.99
N GLY A 340 -28.07 -11.69 -1.57
CA GLY A 340 -29.05 -12.04 -2.60
C GLY A 340 -28.49 -12.06 -4.03
N LYS A 341 -27.25 -11.59 -4.22
CA LYS A 341 -26.40 -12.03 -5.35
C LYS A 341 -25.89 -13.42 -4.97
N PRO A 342 -25.84 -14.41 -5.89
CA PRO A 342 -25.65 -15.82 -5.54
C PRO A 342 -24.34 -16.06 -4.79
N VAL A 343 -24.35 -15.92 -3.46
CA VAL A 343 -23.33 -16.44 -2.57
C VAL A 343 -23.63 -17.92 -2.50
N ALA A 344 -23.02 -18.70 -3.38
CA ALA A 344 -23.15 -20.14 -3.36
C ALA A 344 -22.76 -20.64 -1.96
N LYS A 345 -23.80 -20.99 -1.18
CA LYS A 345 -23.87 -21.66 0.12
C LYS A 345 -22.62 -21.55 1.00
N LEU A 346 -22.77 -20.79 2.09
CA LEU A 346 -21.91 -20.85 3.29
C LEU A 346 -21.68 -22.30 3.75
#